data_AF-A0A946QBU9-F1
#
_entry.id   AF-A0A946QBU9-F1
#
_cell.length_a   1.000
_cell.length_b   1.000
_cell.length_c   1.000
_cell.angle_alpha   90.00
_cell.angle_beta   90.00
_cell.angle_gamma   90.00
#
_symmetry.space_group_name_H-M   'P 1'
#
loop_
_entity.id
_entity.type
_entity.pdbx_description
1 polymer ?
#
loop_
_entity_poly.entity_id
_entity_poly.type
_entity_poly.pdbx_seq_one_letter_code
_entity_poly.pdbx_strand_id
1 'polypeptide(L)'
;RHFSIFAVVSQSSTGAISREIISNWHRRGRSTNSVFLGTTGTHKVRVSDAFSPAGTLKEPNDPFILTAINGAIQTATYQNSTLLATQASLAPRVLSAPYVLGTQGNYGSEYWQGNIAELLIFDRPLNEEDRDSVWSYLLAKYQLLSGRPRKTSDQLALASLCHVVLNTNEFIFID
;
A
#
# COMPACT_ATOMS: atom_id res chain seq x y z
N ARG A 1 -3.59 14.54 10.38
CA ARG A 1 -2.31 13.84 10.67
C ARG A 1 -2.05 12.86 9.54
N HIS A 2 -0.81 12.77 9.11
CA HIS A 2 -0.38 11.99 7.95
C HIS A 2 0.18 10.66 8.40
N PHE A 3 0.26 9.69 7.48
CA PHE A 3 0.80 8.37 7.78
C PHE A 3 1.12 7.62 6.49
N SER A 4 1.91 6.56 6.62
CA SER A 4 2.09 5.53 5.60
C SER A 4 2.00 4.15 6.24
N ILE A 5 1.24 3.25 5.63
CA ILE A 5 1.06 1.87 6.07
C ILE A 5 1.40 0.96 4.90
N PHE A 6 2.27 -0.01 5.12
CA PHE A 6 2.60 -1.07 4.18
C PHE A 6 2.36 -2.41 4.85
N ALA A 7 1.62 -3.30 4.19
CA ALA A 7 1.33 -4.62 4.71
C ALA A 7 1.60 -5.68 3.64
N VAL A 8 2.37 -6.70 3.96
CA VAL A 8 2.50 -7.90 3.11
C VAL A 8 1.45 -8.89 3.54
N VAL A 9 0.50 -9.17 2.66
CA VAL A 9 -0.69 -9.98 2.98
C VAL A 9 -1.07 -10.89 1.84
N SER A 10 -1.88 -11.90 2.15
CA SER A 10 -2.75 -12.57 1.19
C SER A 10 -4.18 -12.56 1.74
N GLN A 11 -5.17 -12.68 0.87
CA GLN A 11 -6.57 -12.74 1.24
C GLN A 11 -7.27 -13.86 0.48
N SER A 12 -7.81 -14.83 1.22
CA SER A 12 -8.58 -15.96 0.69
C SER A 12 -10.08 -15.77 0.74
N SER A 13 -10.55 -14.65 1.28
CA SER A 13 -11.97 -14.43 1.54
C SER A 13 -12.75 -13.99 0.30
N THR A 14 -13.93 -14.59 0.15
CA THR A 14 -14.93 -14.25 -0.86
C THR A 14 -16.19 -13.60 -0.27
N GLY A 15 -16.26 -13.47 1.06
CA GLY A 15 -17.46 -13.04 1.79
C GLY A 15 -17.69 -11.52 1.79
N ALA A 16 -18.94 -11.10 2.02
CA ALA A 16 -19.35 -9.69 1.95
C ALA A 16 -18.89 -8.79 3.12
N ILE A 17 -18.39 -9.39 4.21
CA ILE A 17 -18.04 -8.69 5.46
C ILE A 17 -16.76 -7.87 5.34
N SER A 18 -16.58 -6.93 6.28
CA SER A 18 -15.33 -6.19 6.38
C SER A 18 -14.26 -6.98 7.13
N ARG A 19 -13.00 -6.74 6.78
CA ARG A 19 -11.83 -7.47 7.26
C ARG A 19 -10.63 -6.53 7.25
N GLU A 20 -10.07 -6.24 8.41
CA GLU A 20 -9.00 -5.24 8.52
C GLU A 20 -7.70 -5.89 8.97
N ILE A 21 -6.61 -5.52 8.30
CA ILE A 21 -5.23 -5.95 8.59
C ILE A 21 -4.76 -5.24 9.86
N ILE A 22 -5.03 -3.94 9.93
CA ILE A 22 -4.81 -3.10 11.10
C ILE A 22 -6.00 -2.15 11.24
N SER A 23 -6.44 -1.92 12.48
CA SER A 23 -7.61 -1.09 12.75
C SER A 23 -7.57 -0.42 14.10
N ASN A 24 -7.95 0.86 14.15
CA ASN A 24 -8.41 1.48 15.40
C ASN A 24 -9.90 1.86 15.36
N TRP A 25 -10.64 1.28 14.41
CA TRP A 25 -12.07 1.48 14.27
C TRP A 25 -12.78 1.10 15.57
N HIS A 26 -13.79 1.88 15.93
CA HIS A 26 -14.56 1.60 17.13
C HIS A 26 -16.00 2.02 16.93
N ARG A 27 -16.92 1.07 17.14
CA ARG A 27 -18.37 1.25 16.93
C ARG A 27 -18.96 2.42 17.73
N ARG A 28 -18.34 2.78 18.85
CA ARG A 28 -18.75 3.89 19.72
C ARG A 28 -17.65 4.96 19.77
N GLY A 29 -17.85 6.09 19.10
CA GLY A 29 -17.01 7.28 19.27
C GLY A 29 -15.78 7.41 18.37
N ARG A 30 -15.50 6.46 17.47
CA ARG A 30 -14.44 6.59 16.43
C ARG A 30 -14.80 5.98 15.07
N SER A 31 -16.10 5.84 14.77
CA SER A 31 -16.58 5.29 13.50
C SER A 31 -16.44 6.25 12.32
N THR A 32 -15.99 7.50 12.52
CA THR A 32 -15.88 8.50 11.43
C THR A 32 -14.47 9.06 11.26
N ASN A 33 -13.60 8.90 12.25
CA ASN A 33 -12.25 9.47 12.28
C ASN A 33 -11.16 8.43 12.60
N SER A 34 -11.49 7.15 12.49
CA SER A 34 -10.55 6.04 12.58
C SER A 34 -9.67 5.91 11.34
N VAL A 35 -8.57 5.17 11.52
CA VAL A 35 -7.69 4.69 10.46
C VAL A 35 -7.64 3.18 10.56
N PHE A 36 -7.82 2.54 9.43
CA PHE A 36 -7.66 1.11 9.27
C PHE A 36 -7.08 0.83 7.89
N LEU A 37 -6.63 -0.39 7.64
CA LEU A 37 -6.31 -0.84 6.30
C LEU A 37 -6.85 -2.24 6.15
N GLY A 38 -7.64 -2.48 5.12
CA GLY A 38 -8.32 -3.76 4.96
C GLY A 38 -9.16 -3.81 3.72
N THR A 39 -10.10 -4.74 3.73
CA THR A 39 -11.06 -4.93 2.66
C THR A 39 -12.48 -5.06 3.18
N THR A 40 -13.44 -4.88 2.28
CA THR A 40 -14.85 -5.25 2.45
C THR A 40 -15.36 -5.86 1.16
N GLY A 41 -16.48 -6.58 1.22
CA GLY A 41 -16.94 -7.32 0.06
C GLY A 41 -15.89 -8.32 -0.41
N THR A 42 -15.88 -8.67 -1.69
CA THR A 42 -14.89 -9.62 -2.21
C THR A 42 -13.48 -9.01 -2.18
N HIS A 43 -13.24 -7.85 -2.80
CA HIS A 43 -11.89 -7.31 -3.02
C HIS A 43 -11.75 -5.78 -2.83
N LYS A 44 -12.72 -5.11 -2.20
CA LYS A 44 -12.72 -3.63 -2.13
C LYS A 44 -11.84 -3.18 -0.97
N VAL A 45 -10.77 -2.47 -1.25
CA VAL A 45 -9.85 -1.93 -0.24
C VAL A 45 -10.53 -0.81 0.54
N ARG A 46 -10.17 -0.64 1.82
CA ARG A 46 -10.60 0.49 2.67
C ARG A 46 -9.43 0.99 3.52
N VAL A 47 -9.35 2.30 3.70
CA VAL A 47 -8.37 2.97 4.59
C VAL A 47 -9.05 3.69 5.77
N SER A 48 -10.29 4.13 5.54
CA SER A 48 -11.17 4.72 6.54
C SER A 48 -12.59 4.66 6.01
N ASP A 49 -13.57 4.98 6.83
CA ASP A 49 -14.96 5.12 6.36
C ASP A 49 -15.12 6.26 5.34
N ALA A 50 -14.16 7.20 5.28
CA ALA A 50 -14.11 8.25 4.28
C ALA A 50 -13.27 7.89 3.04
N PHE A 51 -12.72 6.67 2.94
CA PHE A 51 -12.06 6.16 1.74
C PHE A 51 -12.40 4.68 1.52
N SER A 52 -13.60 4.46 1.00
CA SER A 52 -14.19 3.14 0.80
C SER A 52 -15.16 3.19 -0.39
N PRO A 53 -14.86 2.53 -1.53
CA PRO A 53 -13.67 1.73 -1.79
C PRO A 53 -12.44 2.61 -2.07
N ALA A 54 -11.29 2.22 -1.51
CA ALA A 54 -9.97 2.73 -1.83
C ALA A 54 -9.29 1.83 -2.88
N GLY A 55 -10.03 1.50 -3.93
CA GLY A 55 -9.61 0.60 -5.00
C GLY A 55 -10.03 -0.86 -4.80
N THR A 56 -9.63 -1.70 -5.75
CA THR A 56 -10.00 -3.12 -5.81
C THR A 56 -8.75 -3.96 -5.99
N LEU A 57 -8.57 -4.98 -5.13
CA LEU A 57 -7.44 -5.91 -5.23
C LEU A 57 -7.52 -6.75 -6.51
N LYS A 58 -6.34 -7.08 -7.04
CA LYS A 58 -6.16 -8.06 -8.13
C LYS A 58 -5.49 -9.30 -7.55
N GLU A 59 -5.93 -10.49 -7.95
CA GLU A 59 -5.32 -11.77 -7.56
C GLU A 59 -4.99 -11.88 -6.05
N PRO A 60 -5.93 -11.59 -5.15
CA PRO A 60 -5.61 -11.42 -3.73
C PRO A 60 -5.27 -12.72 -2.99
N ASN A 61 -5.49 -13.88 -3.62
CA ASN A 61 -5.09 -15.17 -3.06
C ASN A 61 -3.56 -15.32 -3.02
N ASP A 62 -2.85 -14.70 -3.96
CA ASP A 62 -1.39 -14.66 -3.97
C ASP A 62 -0.88 -13.58 -3.01
N PRO A 63 0.30 -13.72 -2.40
CA PRO A 63 0.86 -12.68 -1.54
C PRO A 63 1.13 -11.38 -2.31
N PHE A 64 0.80 -10.24 -1.70
CA PHE A 64 1.02 -8.89 -2.27
C PHE A 64 1.33 -7.87 -1.16
N ILE A 65 1.82 -6.70 -1.56
CA ILE A 65 1.97 -5.55 -0.66
C ILE A 65 0.74 -4.66 -0.80
N LEU A 66 -0.02 -4.44 0.27
CA LEU A 66 -1.04 -3.39 0.33
C LEU A 66 -0.45 -2.15 0.98
N THR A 67 -0.56 -1.02 0.31
CA THR A 67 -0.03 0.25 0.80
C THR A 67 -1.14 1.29 0.89
N ALA A 68 -1.15 2.08 1.97
CA ALA A 68 -1.98 3.27 2.11
C ALA A 68 -1.13 4.44 2.61
N ILE A 69 -1.18 5.57 1.92
CA ILE A 69 -0.45 6.79 2.26
C ILE A 69 -1.44 7.94 2.36
N ASN A 70 -1.45 8.63 3.49
CA ASN A 70 -2.22 9.85 3.68
C ASN A 70 -1.26 11.04 3.79
N GLY A 71 -1.09 11.79 2.71
CA GLY A 71 -0.25 12.99 2.64
C GLY A 71 -1.03 14.28 2.86
N ALA A 72 -0.36 15.42 2.70
CA ALA A 72 -0.97 16.75 2.86
C ALA A 72 -2.04 17.06 1.80
N ILE A 73 -1.84 16.55 0.58
CA ILE A 73 -2.70 16.86 -0.57
C ILE A 73 -3.66 15.71 -0.87
N GLN A 74 -3.18 14.47 -0.79
CA GLN A 74 -3.93 13.30 -1.22
C GLN A 74 -3.75 12.10 -0.31
N THR A 75 -4.71 11.19 -0.39
CA THR A 75 -4.62 9.82 0.14
C THR A 75 -4.59 8.86 -1.03
N ALA A 76 -3.64 7.94 -1.06
CA ALA A 76 -3.50 6.97 -2.13
C ALA A 76 -3.30 5.55 -1.59
N THR A 77 -3.82 4.57 -2.32
CA THR A 77 -3.61 3.15 -2.06
C THR A 77 -2.92 2.48 -3.23
N TYR A 78 -2.10 1.47 -2.92
CA TYR A 78 -1.34 0.72 -3.91
C TYR A 78 -1.39 -0.76 -3.60
N GLN A 79 -1.39 -1.57 -4.65
CA GLN A 79 -1.06 -2.99 -4.58
C GLN A 79 0.29 -3.18 -5.23
N ASN A 80 1.25 -3.69 -4.47
CA ASN A 80 2.67 -3.62 -4.81
C ASN A 80 3.02 -2.13 -5.06
N SER A 81 3.67 -1.82 -6.17
CA SER A 81 3.96 -0.45 -6.60
C SER A 81 2.87 0.16 -7.50
N THR A 82 1.75 -0.54 -7.75
CA THR A 82 0.71 -0.11 -8.68
C THR A 82 -0.40 0.63 -7.95
N LEU A 83 -0.71 1.85 -8.39
CA LEU A 83 -1.80 2.66 -7.84
C LEU A 83 -3.15 1.95 -8.00
N LEU A 84 -3.92 1.85 -6.91
CA LEU A 84 -5.29 1.35 -6.92
C LEU A 84 -6.31 2.49 -6.96
N ALA A 85 -6.15 3.47 -6.08
CA ALA A 85 -7.04 4.63 -6.00
C ALA A 85 -6.34 5.81 -5.33
N THR A 86 -6.87 7.00 -5.59
CA THR A 86 -6.49 8.24 -4.92
C THR A 86 -7.73 9.08 -4.61
N GLN A 87 -7.62 9.94 -3.61
CA GLN A 87 -8.58 11.01 -3.33
C GLN A 87 -7.88 12.17 -2.61
N ALA A 88 -8.62 13.25 -2.34
CA ALA A 88 -8.14 14.32 -1.48
C ALA A 88 -7.72 13.79 -0.09
N SER A 89 -6.77 14.48 0.55
CA SER A 89 -6.28 14.11 1.87
C SER A 89 -7.42 13.90 2.87
N LEU A 90 -7.30 12.85 3.68
CA LEU A 90 -8.27 12.62 4.74
C LEU A 90 -8.26 13.78 5.74
N ALA A 91 -9.46 14.21 6.12
CA ALA A 91 -9.66 15.05 7.29
C ALA A 91 -8.95 14.44 8.53
N PRO A 92 -8.56 15.26 9.54
CA PRO A 92 -7.81 14.78 10.69
C PRO A 92 -8.40 13.50 11.32
N ARG A 93 -7.53 12.48 11.46
CA ARG A 93 -7.87 11.18 12.06
C ARG A 93 -7.23 11.02 13.43
N VAL A 94 -7.82 10.17 14.25
CA VAL A 94 -7.30 9.80 15.57
C VAL A 94 -6.27 8.69 15.39
N LEU A 95 -4.99 8.96 15.62
CA LEU A 95 -3.90 7.97 15.52
C LEU A 95 -3.40 7.47 16.89
N SER A 96 -3.85 8.07 17.98
CA SER A 96 -3.42 7.73 19.35
C SER A 96 -4.30 6.69 20.03
N ALA A 97 -5.35 6.21 19.35
CA ALA A 97 -6.22 5.18 19.89
C ALA A 97 -5.57 3.79 19.78
N PRO A 98 -5.97 2.82 20.61
CA PRO A 98 -5.51 1.44 20.49
C PRO A 98 -5.82 0.86 19.11
N TYR A 99 -4.85 0.12 18.56
CA TYR A 99 -5.00 -0.63 17.33
C TYR A 99 -5.12 -2.13 17.61
N VAL A 100 -5.86 -2.81 16.75
CA VAL A 100 -5.94 -4.27 16.66
C VAL A 100 -5.41 -4.71 15.29
N LEU A 101 -4.92 -5.94 15.22
CA LEU A 101 -4.45 -6.57 13.99
C LEU A 101 -5.39 -7.71 13.60
N GLY A 102 -5.63 -7.85 12.30
CA GLY A 102 -6.41 -8.96 11.74
C GLY A 102 -7.90 -8.94 12.10
N THR A 103 -8.46 -7.81 12.52
CA THR A 103 -9.90 -7.67 12.76
C THR A 103 -10.38 -6.23 12.59
N GLN A 104 -11.67 -6.04 12.21
CA GLN A 104 -12.29 -4.73 12.19
C GLN A 104 -12.55 -4.23 13.62
N GLY A 105 -11.61 -3.43 14.13
CA GLY A 105 -11.77 -2.68 15.36
C GLY A 105 -12.28 -3.52 16.54
N ASN A 106 -13.35 -3.04 17.19
CA ASN A 106 -14.01 -3.77 18.27
C ASN A 106 -15.29 -4.52 17.84
N TYR A 107 -15.43 -4.87 16.57
CA TYR A 107 -16.64 -5.52 16.07
C TYR A 107 -16.80 -6.96 16.60
N GLY A 108 -15.70 -7.72 16.68
CA GLY A 108 -15.64 -9.02 17.35
C GLY A 108 -16.03 -10.25 16.50
N SER A 109 -16.46 -10.06 15.25
CA SER A 109 -16.77 -11.16 14.33
C SER A 109 -16.18 -11.00 12.92
N GLU A 110 -15.45 -9.91 12.68
CA GLU A 110 -14.92 -9.53 11.38
C GLU A 110 -13.40 -9.68 11.39
N TYR A 111 -12.92 -10.86 11.02
CA TYR A 111 -11.50 -11.23 11.07
C TYR A 111 -10.88 -11.26 9.67
N TRP A 112 -9.60 -10.91 9.60
CA TRP A 112 -8.78 -11.12 8.40
C TRP A 112 -8.73 -12.60 8.07
N GLN A 113 -8.85 -12.90 6.78
CA GLN A 113 -8.88 -14.26 6.25
C GLN A 113 -7.80 -14.37 5.18
N GLY A 114 -6.64 -14.84 5.61
CA GLY A 114 -5.41 -14.91 4.83
C GLY A 114 -4.21 -14.59 5.71
N ASN A 115 -3.04 -14.41 5.12
CA ASN A 115 -1.81 -14.19 5.86
C ASN A 115 -1.55 -12.70 6.06
N ILE A 116 -0.91 -12.34 7.18
CA ILE A 116 -0.27 -11.04 7.41
C ILE A 116 1.18 -11.32 7.75
N ALA A 117 2.10 -11.08 6.81
CA ALA A 117 3.49 -11.46 6.93
C ALA A 117 4.39 -10.35 7.49
N GLU A 118 4.10 -9.08 7.16
CA GLU A 118 4.83 -7.92 7.68
C GLU A 118 3.94 -6.66 7.63
N LEU A 119 4.09 -5.79 8.63
CA LEU A 119 3.39 -4.52 8.73
C LEU A 119 4.39 -3.42 9.11
N LEU A 120 4.54 -2.42 8.25
CA LEU A 120 5.37 -1.24 8.47
C LEU A 120 4.49 0.00 8.53
N ILE A 121 4.66 0.82 9.56
CA ILE A 121 3.85 2.01 9.81
C ILE A 121 4.76 3.19 10.08
N PHE A 122 4.48 4.29 9.40
CA PHE A 122 5.19 5.56 9.54
C PHE A 122 4.19 6.65 9.93
N ASP A 123 4.59 7.52 10.85
CA ASP A 123 3.81 8.67 11.33
C ASP A 123 3.88 9.89 10.38
N ARG A 124 4.43 9.67 9.18
CA ARG A 124 4.58 10.64 8.10
C ARG A 124 4.19 10.02 6.75
N PRO A 125 3.83 10.84 5.75
CA PRO A 125 3.74 10.35 4.39
C PRO A 125 5.17 10.11 3.88
N LEU A 126 5.46 8.91 3.39
CA LEU A 126 6.72 8.64 2.70
C LEU A 126 6.72 9.38 1.36
N ASN A 127 7.86 9.95 1.00
CA ASN A 127 8.07 10.47 -0.34
C ASN A 127 8.24 9.30 -1.33
N GLU A 128 8.40 9.62 -2.61
CA GLU A 128 8.52 8.61 -3.66
C GLU A 128 9.72 7.69 -3.48
N GLU A 129 10.90 8.24 -3.17
CA GLU A 129 12.14 7.48 -2.99
C GLU A 129 12.07 6.52 -1.77
N ASP A 130 11.58 7.00 -0.63
CA ASP A 130 11.38 6.20 0.57
C ASP A 130 10.38 5.07 0.31
N ARG A 131 9.28 5.38 -0.38
CA ARG A 131 8.23 4.42 -0.73
C ARG A 131 8.76 3.33 -1.66
N ASP A 132 9.52 3.71 -2.68
CA ASP A 132 10.13 2.77 -3.62
C ASP A 132 11.18 1.89 -2.94
N SER A 133 11.90 2.42 -1.96
CA SER A 133 12.83 1.67 -1.12
C SER A 133 12.10 0.62 -0.27
N VAL A 134 11.00 1.00 0.39
CA VAL A 134 10.17 0.07 1.18
C VAL A 134 9.56 -1.03 0.29
N TRP A 135 9.01 -0.66 -0.87
CA TRP A 135 8.50 -1.65 -1.82
C TRP A 135 9.59 -2.58 -2.30
N SER A 136 10.77 -2.06 -2.67
CA SER A 136 11.88 -2.89 -3.14
C SER A 136 12.33 -3.90 -2.07
N TYR A 137 12.41 -3.46 -0.81
CA TYR A 137 12.72 -4.34 0.32
C TYR A 137 11.67 -5.45 0.50
N LEU A 138 10.38 -5.11 0.55
CA LEU A 138 9.30 -6.09 0.75
C LEU A 138 9.16 -7.05 -0.44
N LEU A 139 9.22 -6.52 -1.68
CA LEU A 139 9.16 -7.33 -2.90
C LEU A 139 10.31 -8.34 -2.95
N ALA A 140 11.53 -7.92 -2.59
CA ALA A 140 12.70 -8.80 -2.56
C ALA A 140 12.60 -9.84 -1.43
N LYS A 141 12.26 -9.41 -0.21
CA LYS A 141 12.18 -10.29 0.97
C LYS A 141 11.15 -11.40 0.80
N TYR A 142 10.00 -11.09 0.21
CA TYR A 142 8.89 -12.02 0.02
C TYR A 142 8.81 -12.61 -1.39
N GLN A 143 9.79 -12.32 -2.25
CA GLN A 143 9.88 -12.83 -3.62
C GLN A 143 8.63 -12.54 -4.46
N LEU A 144 8.03 -11.36 -4.26
CA LEU A 144 6.78 -10.92 -4.91
C LEU A 144 7.02 -10.31 -6.30
N LEU A 145 8.24 -10.41 -6.83
CA LEU A 145 8.64 -9.93 -8.14
C LEU A 145 8.16 -10.88 -9.27
N SER A 146 6.92 -11.36 -9.18
CA SER A 146 6.26 -12.06 -10.27
C SER A 146 5.77 -11.01 -11.27
N GLY A 147 6.66 -10.56 -12.18
CA GLY A 147 6.26 -9.70 -13.30
C GLY A 147 6.86 -8.28 -13.35
N ARG A 148 8.08 -8.04 -12.88
CA ARG A 148 8.87 -6.98 -13.56
C ARG A 148 8.92 -7.39 -15.04
N PRO A 149 8.56 -6.54 -16.02
CA PRO A 149 9.09 -6.78 -17.35
C PRO A 149 10.59 -6.86 -17.14
N ARG A 150 11.17 -8.03 -17.42
CA ARG A 150 12.62 -8.17 -17.48
C ARG A 150 13.05 -7.02 -18.37
N LYS A 151 13.80 -6.05 -17.84
CA LYS A 151 14.35 -4.98 -18.69
C LYS A 151 14.92 -5.71 -19.89
N THR A 152 14.40 -5.41 -21.07
CA THR A 152 14.86 -6.09 -22.27
C THR A 152 16.37 -5.87 -22.38
N SER A 153 17.08 -6.72 -23.13
CA SER A 153 18.49 -6.49 -23.46
C SER A 153 18.73 -5.03 -23.86
N ASP A 154 17.77 -4.44 -24.58
CA ASP A 154 17.85 -3.09 -25.12
C ASP A 154 17.68 -2.02 -24.04
N GLN A 155 16.79 -2.24 -23.07
CA GLN A 155 16.63 -1.33 -21.92
C GLN A 155 17.80 -1.40 -20.95
N LEU A 156 18.42 -2.59 -20.80
CA LEU A 156 19.65 -2.75 -20.03
C LEU A 156 20.84 -2.11 -20.75
N ALA A 157 20.93 -2.29 -22.06
CA ALA A 157 21.95 -1.67 -22.90
C ALA A 157 21.83 -0.14 -22.88
N LEU A 158 20.62 0.41 -23.01
CA LEU A 158 20.38 1.85 -22.92
C LEU A 158 20.75 2.41 -21.55
N ALA A 159 20.35 1.74 -20.46
CA ALA A 159 20.73 2.17 -19.11
C ALA A 159 22.25 2.13 -18.90
N SER A 160 22.93 1.10 -19.42
CA SER A 160 24.39 0.98 -19.36
C SER A 160 25.08 2.07 -20.21
N LEU A 161 24.56 2.36 -21.41
CA LEU A 161 25.03 3.42 -22.28
C LEU A 161 24.88 4.79 -21.62
N CYS A 162 23.69 5.12 -21.09
CA CYS A 162 23.46 6.37 -20.37
C CYS A 162 24.41 6.50 -19.17
N HIS A 163 24.67 5.41 -18.45
CA HIS A 163 25.62 5.43 -17.33
C HIS A 163 27.06 5.69 -17.79
N VAL A 164 27.48 5.15 -18.94
CA VAL A 164 28.80 5.45 -19.52
C VAL A 164 28.87 6.92 -19.96
N VAL A 165 27.92 7.38 -20.77
CA VAL A 165 27.92 8.75 -21.34
C VAL A 165 27.88 9.82 -20.25
N LEU A 166 27.07 9.63 -19.20
CA LEU A 166 26.99 10.58 -18.09
C LEU A 166 28.27 10.60 -17.24
N ASN A 167 29.03 9.50 -17.19
CA ASN A 167 30.29 9.44 -16.46
C ASN A 167 31.49 9.87 -17.31
N THR A 168 31.39 9.85 -18.64
CA THR A 168 32.49 10.25 -19.54
C THR A 168 32.54 11.76 -19.81
N ASN A 169 31.57 12.56 -19.31
CA ASN A 169 31.48 14.01 -19.59
C ASN A 169 31.53 14.33 -21.11
N GLU A 170 31.12 13.40 -21.96
CA GLU A 170 31.01 13.66 -23.39
C GLU A 170 29.64 14.26 -23.70
N PHE A 171 29.63 15.50 -24.17
CA PHE A 171 28.43 16.12 -24.74
C PHE A 171 28.15 15.49 -26.10
N ILE A 172 27.07 14.72 -26.19
CA ILE A 172 26.50 14.33 -27.49
C ILE A 172 25.77 15.55 -28.06
N PHE A 173 26.31 16.12 -29.13
CA PHE A 173 25.55 17.00 -30.02
C PHE A 173 24.70 16.11 -30.93
N ILE A 174 23.40 16.36 -30.93
CA ILE A 174 22.48 15.79 -31.91
C ILE A 174 22.14 16.95 -32.85
N ASP A 175 22.59 16.85 -34.10
CA ASP A 175 22.18 17.74 -35.19
C ASP A 175 20.71 17.50 -35.57
#